data_AF-A0A191TLV6-F1
#
_entry.id   AF-A0A191TLV6-F1
#
_cell.length_a   1.000
_cell.length_b   1.000
_cell.length_c   1.000
_cell.angle_alpha   90.00
_cell.angle_beta   90.00
_cell.angle_gamma   90.00
#
_symmetry.space_group_name_H-M   'P 1'
#
loop_
_entity.id
_entity.type
_entity.pdbx_description
1 polymer ?
#
loop_
_entity_poly.entity_id
_entity_poly.type
_entity_poly.pdbx_seq_one_letter_code
_entity_poly.pdbx_strand_id
1 'polypeptide(L)'
;MNFIRNSYEMGEWKTKFKHQSSAFRTLKKLFEAHAIEKMFDINEIHSSKVSDALGINKGRYATKLANPETFSTFEILRFAWIIDIDPSLVIEVIQNEKNVMSKIVERVNRNTKKKKANE
;
A
#
# COMPACT_ATOMS: atom_id res chain seq x y z
N MET A 1 18.00 -28.06 17.46
CA MET A 1 18.39 -26.75 16.92
C MET A 1 17.12 -25.96 16.69
N ASN A 2 16.75 -25.09 17.61
CA ASN A 2 15.58 -24.20 17.46
C ASN A 2 16.08 -22.89 16.86
N PHE A 3 15.77 -22.66 15.59
CA PHE A 3 15.93 -21.33 14.99
C PHE A 3 14.92 -20.41 15.65
N ILE A 4 15.39 -19.59 16.58
CA ILE A 4 14.65 -18.43 17.08
C ILE A 4 14.41 -17.55 15.84
N ARG A 5 13.17 -17.54 15.34
CA ARG A 5 12.72 -16.48 14.43
C ARG A 5 12.80 -15.19 15.26
N ASN A 6 13.89 -14.44 15.12
CA ASN A 6 13.90 -13.03 15.48
C ASN A 6 12.80 -12.38 14.64
N SER A 7 11.64 -12.14 15.24
CA SER A 7 10.65 -11.22 14.71
C SER A 7 11.33 -9.86 14.65
N TYR A 8 11.67 -9.40 13.46
CA TYR A 8 12.08 -8.02 13.25
C TYR A 8 10.93 -7.14 13.76
N GLU A 9 11.09 -6.55 14.95
CA GLU A 9 10.15 -5.56 15.44
C GLU A 9 10.25 -4.34 14.52
N MET A 10 9.29 -4.21 13.61
CA MET A 10 9.05 -2.97 12.89
C MET A 10 8.85 -1.86 13.93
N GLY A 11 9.40 -0.66 13.67
CA GLY A 11 9.49 0.42 14.66
C GLY A 11 8.19 0.65 15.44
N GLU A 12 8.29 0.93 16.75
CA GLU A 12 7.18 1.06 17.73
C GLU A 12 5.91 1.72 17.16
N TRP A 13 5.05 0.92 16.53
CA TRP A 13 3.80 1.33 15.87
C TRP A 13 2.64 1.48 16.87
N LYS A 14 2.95 1.46 18.17
CA LYS A 14 1.97 1.51 19.27
C LYS A 14 1.31 2.87 19.45
N THR A 15 1.77 3.92 18.76
CA THR A 15 1.10 5.21 18.75
C THR A 15 -0.10 5.15 17.81
N LYS A 16 -1.32 5.24 18.35
CA LYS A 16 -2.55 5.18 17.53
C LYS A 16 -2.92 6.54 16.96
N PHE A 17 -3.36 6.56 15.71
CA PHE A 17 -4.02 7.73 15.16
C PHE A 17 -5.31 8.01 15.95
N LYS A 18 -5.38 9.16 16.63
CA LYS A 18 -6.46 9.49 17.59
C LYS A 18 -7.84 9.56 16.93
N HIS A 19 -7.91 9.86 15.63
CA HIS A 19 -9.16 10.05 14.91
C HIS A 19 -9.54 8.81 14.09
N GLN A 20 -9.85 7.70 14.76
CA GLN A 20 -10.39 6.51 14.10
C GLN A 20 -11.85 6.71 13.67
N SER A 21 -12.04 6.98 12.38
CA SER A 21 -13.37 6.97 11.75
C SER A 21 -13.91 5.54 11.61
N SER A 22 -15.23 5.40 11.46
CA SER A 22 -15.85 4.10 11.12
C SER A 22 -15.27 3.51 9.82
N ALA A 23 -14.90 4.35 8.86
CA ALA A 23 -14.25 3.94 7.61
C ALA A 23 -12.91 3.25 7.85
N PHE A 24 -12.07 3.80 8.73
CA PHE A 24 -10.77 3.21 9.04
C PHE A 24 -10.93 1.85 9.75
N ARG A 25 -11.93 1.71 10.62
CA ARG A 25 -12.24 0.41 11.25
C ARG A 25 -12.72 -0.63 10.24
N THR A 26 -13.51 -0.23 9.25
CA THR A 26 -13.93 -1.12 8.17
C THR A 26 -12.73 -1.56 7.33
N LEU A 27 -11.87 -0.61 6.93
CA LEU A 27 -10.66 -0.92 6.17
C LEU A 27 -9.74 -1.87 6.94
N LYS A 28 -9.52 -1.60 8.24
CA LYS A 28 -8.74 -2.48 9.12
C LYS A 28 -9.23 -3.93 9.05
N LYS A 29 -10.53 -4.14 9.27
CA LYS A 29 -11.14 -5.48 9.22
C LYS A 29 -10.97 -6.15 7.87
N LEU A 30 -11.11 -5.39 6.77
CA LEU A 30 -10.98 -5.94 5.42
C LEU A 30 -9.54 -6.35 5.09
N PHE A 31 -8.56 -5.54 5.49
CA PHE A 31 -7.13 -5.90 5.36
C PHE A 31 -6.79 -7.12 6.22
N GLU A 32 -7.18 -7.13 7.50
CA GLU A 32 -6.90 -8.26 8.41
C GLU A 32 -7.59 -9.56 7.94
N ALA A 33 -8.78 -9.45 7.34
CA ALA A 33 -9.50 -10.58 6.75
C ALA A 33 -9.00 -10.98 5.35
N HIS A 34 -8.00 -10.30 4.80
CA HIS A 34 -7.50 -10.51 3.42
C HIS A 34 -8.62 -10.41 2.37
N ALA A 35 -9.62 -9.57 2.63
CA ALA A 35 -10.79 -9.39 1.77
C ALA A 35 -10.61 -8.31 0.69
N ILE A 36 -9.46 -7.63 0.68
CA ILE A 36 -9.09 -6.63 -0.32
C ILE A 36 -8.21 -7.32 -1.36
N GLU A 37 -8.71 -7.46 -2.58
CA GLU A 37 -7.94 -8.07 -3.68
C GLU A 37 -7.14 -7.04 -4.47
N LYS A 38 -7.63 -5.79 -4.53
CA LYS A 38 -6.98 -4.68 -5.23
C LYS A 38 -6.98 -3.44 -4.37
N MET A 39 -5.94 -2.62 -4.54
CA MET A 39 -5.90 -1.32 -3.83
C MET A 39 -7.09 -0.42 -4.23
N PHE A 40 -7.59 -0.55 -5.46
CA PHE A 40 -8.73 0.24 -5.92
C PHE A 40 -10.04 -0.03 -5.17
N ASP A 41 -10.20 -1.22 -4.57
CA ASP A 41 -11.42 -1.60 -3.83
C ASP A 41 -11.64 -0.69 -2.60
N ILE A 42 -10.56 -0.11 -2.09
CA ILE A 42 -10.56 0.85 -0.97
C ILE A 42 -11.28 2.16 -1.36
N ASN A 43 -11.33 2.51 -2.64
CA ASN A 43 -11.94 3.76 -3.11
C ASN A 43 -13.46 3.81 -2.83
N GLU A 44 -14.11 2.66 -2.78
CA GLU A 44 -15.54 2.54 -2.46
C GLU A 44 -15.82 2.83 -0.98
N ILE A 45 -14.79 2.72 -0.13
CA ILE A 45 -14.89 2.86 1.32
C ILE A 45 -14.39 4.25 1.72
N HIS A 46 -15.25 5.25 1.53
CA HIS A 46 -15.04 6.63 1.98
C HIS A 46 -13.70 7.25 1.57
N SER A 47 -13.39 7.22 0.27
CA SER A 47 -12.13 7.70 -0.32
C SER A 47 -11.70 9.10 0.14
N SER A 48 -12.64 10.02 0.36
CA SER A 48 -12.33 11.39 0.82
C SER A 48 -11.69 11.41 2.22
N LYS A 49 -12.22 10.64 3.17
CA LYS A 49 -11.69 10.61 4.54
C LYS A 49 -10.29 10.02 4.58
N VAL A 50 -10.03 9.01 3.75
CA VAL A 50 -8.73 8.36 3.64
C VAL A 50 -7.73 9.29 2.95
N SER A 51 -8.10 9.91 1.82
CA SER A 51 -7.24 10.85 1.12
C SER A 51 -6.86 12.05 1.99
N ASP A 52 -7.84 12.59 2.72
CA ASP A 52 -7.65 13.76 3.58
C ASP A 52 -6.71 13.41 4.75
N ALA A 53 -6.90 12.25 5.39
CA ALA A 53 -6.02 11.78 6.47
C ALA A 53 -4.59 11.48 5.99
N LEU A 54 -4.43 11.01 4.75
CA LEU A 54 -3.12 10.82 4.13
C LEU A 54 -2.46 12.14 3.74
N GLY A 55 -3.21 13.24 3.66
CA GLY A 55 -2.74 14.51 3.10
C GLY A 55 -2.47 14.42 1.59
N ILE A 56 -3.17 13.54 0.89
CA ILE A 56 -3.03 13.33 -0.56
C ILE A 56 -4.27 13.91 -1.23
N ASN A 57 -4.06 14.73 -2.28
CA ASN A 57 -5.17 15.22 -3.09
C ASN A 57 -6.02 14.05 -3.65
N LYS A 58 -7.35 14.16 -3.60
CA LYS A 58 -8.30 13.13 -4.04
C LYS A 58 -7.99 12.52 -5.42
N GLY A 59 -7.65 13.35 -6.40
CA GLY A 59 -7.29 12.88 -7.74
C GLY A 59 -6.01 12.05 -7.73
N ARG A 60 -4.97 12.53 -7.04
CA ARG A 60 -3.71 11.79 -6.86
C ARG A 60 -3.93 10.48 -6.09
N TYR A 61 -4.79 10.49 -5.09
CA TYR A 61 -5.14 9.31 -4.32
C TYR A 61 -5.81 8.25 -5.22
N ALA A 62 -6.84 8.63 -5.98
CA ALA A 62 -7.49 7.72 -6.93
C ALA A 62 -6.51 7.16 -7.99
N THR A 63 -5.62 8.01 -8.53
CA THR A 63 -4.59 7.56 -9.48
C THR A 63 -3.63 6.55 -8.85
N LYS A 64 -3.23 6.74 -7.59
CA LYS A 64 -2.36 5.81 -6.86
C LYS A 64 -3.08 4.51 -6.53
N LEU A 65 -4.36 4.55 -6.16
CA LEU A 65 -5.14 3.32 -5.96
C LEU A 65 -5.27 2.49 -7.25
N ALA A 66 -5.40 3.14 -8.41
CA ALA A 66 -5.42 2.47 -9.71
C ALA A 66 -4.03 2.02 -10.21
N ASN A 67 -2.96 2.57 -9.62
CA ASN A 67 -1.56 2.28 -9.96
C ASN A 67 -0.77 2.11 -8.64
N PRO A 68 -1.05 1.03 -7.89
CA PRO A 68 -0.59 0.87 -6.52
C PRO A 68 0.93 0.87 -6.37
N GLU A 69 1.67 0.49 -7.42
CA GLU A 69 3.13 0.52 -7.45
C GLU A 69 3.71 1.95 -7.33
N THR A 70 2.87 2.97 -7.49
CA THR A 70 3.25 4.37 -7.39
C THR A 70 3.16 4.92 -5.96
N PHE A 71 2.64 4.15 -5.00
CA PHE A 71 2.76 4.49 -3.59
C PHE A 71 4.23 4.47 -3.16
N SER A 72 4.67 5.55 -2.52
CA SER A 72 5.96 5.57 -1.84
C SER A 72 5.86 4.78 -0.53
N THR A 73 7.01 4.27 -0.07
CA THR A 73 7.09 3.58 1.23
C THR A 73 6.53 4.43 2.36
N PHE A 74 6.78 5.74 2.37
CA PHE A 74 6.28 6.63 3.41
C PHE A 74 4.74 6.78 3.38
N GLU A 75 4.13 6.80 2.19
CA GLU A 75 2.67 6.81 2.06
C GLU A 75 2.05 5.50 2.55
N ILE A 76 2.68 4.35 2.27
CA ILE A 76 2.23 3.04 2.76
C ILE A 76 2.29 2.98 4.29
N LEU A 77 3.42 3.39 4.87
CA LEU A 77 3.58 3.43 6.34
C LEU A 77 2.55 4.34 6.99
N ARG A 78 2.30 5.53 6.42
CA ARG A 78 1.30 6.46 6.92
C ARG A 78 -0.12 5.90 6.80
N PHE A 79 -0.44 5.26 5.68
CA PHE A 79 -1.72 4.60 5.46
C PHE A 79 -1.98 3.51 6.51
N ALA A 80 -1.00 2.62 6.70
CA ALA A 80 -1.06 1.55 7.68
C ALA A 80 -1.23 2.11 9.11
N TRP A 81 -0.52 3.20 9.43
CA TRP A 81 -0.64 3.86 10.73
C TRP A 81 -2.01 4.50 10.99
N ILE A 82 -2.61 5.16 9.98
CA ILE A 82 -3.95 5.77 10.09
C ILE A 82 -5.03 4.69 10.29
N ILE A 83 -4.89 3.57 9.61
CA ILE A 83 -5.86 2.46 9.61
C ILE A 83 -5.58 1.46 10.73
N ASP A 84 -4.43 1.57 11.42
CA ASP A 84 -4.03 0.70 12.54
C ASP A 84 -3.84 -0.77 12.09
N ILE A 85 -3.09 -0.98 11.01
CA ILE A 85 -2.73 -2.30 10.44
C ILE A 85 -1.23 -2.45 10.25
N ASP A 86 -0.76 -3.69 10.06
CA ASP A 86 0.60 -3.96 9.61
C ASP A 86 0.80 -3.44 8.16
N PRO A 87 1.82 -2.61 7.88
CA PRO A 87 2.15 -2.19 6.52
C PRO A 87 2.38 -3.36 5.54
N SER A 88 2.76 -4.53 6.01
CA SER A 88 2.94 -5.72 5.17
C SER A 88 1.64 -6.12 4.46
N LEU A 89 0.48 -5.94 5.09
CA LEU A 89 -0.83 -6.26 4.50
C LEU A 89 -1.12 -5.38 3.29
N VAL A 90 -0.72 -4.10 3.36
CA VAL A 90 -0.86 -3.19 2.22
C VAL A 90 0.07 -3.64 1.09
N ILE A 91 1.33 -3.94 1.41
CA ILE A 91 2.33 -4.38 0.43
C ILE A 91 1.89 -5.68 -0.25
N GLU A 92 1.31 -6.62 0.48
CA GLU A 92 0.80 -7.88 -0.05
C GLU A 92 -0.28 -7.65 -1.11
N VAL A 93 -1.27 -6.79 -0.84
CA VAL A 93 -2.31 -6.43 -1.82
C VAL A 93 -1.67 -5.82 -3.07
N ILE A 94 -0.71 -4.90 -2.92
CA ILE A 94 -0.01 -4.28 -4.05
C ILE A 94 0.74 -5.35 -4.89
N GLN A 95 1.42 -6.29 -4.25
CA GLN A 95 2.20 -7.32 -4.95
C GLN A 95 1.33 -8.35 -5.67
N ASN A 96 0.18 -8.69 -5.09
CA ASN A 96 -0.75 -9.66 -5.66
C ASN A 96 -1.56 -9.08 -6.84
N GLU A 97 -1.53 -7.76 -7.05
CA GLU A 97 -2.21 -7.12 -8.17
C GLU A 97 -1.50 -7.44 -9.50
N LYS A 98 -2.17 -8.23 -10.37
CA LYS A 98 -1.58 -8.83 -11.59
C LYS A 98 -0.91 -7.82 -12.54
N ASN A 99 -1.37 -6.58 -12.54
CA ASN A 99 -0.85 -5.50 -13.39
C ASN A 99 0.48 -4.91 -12.87
N VAL A 100 0.86 -5.11 -11.61
CA VAL A 100 2.07 -4.52 -11.04
C VAL A 100 3.32 -5.20 -11.61
N MET A 101 3.35 -6.54 -11.59
CA MET A 101 4.50 -7.29 -12.08
C MET A 101 4.73 -7.09 -13.59
N SER A 102 3.67 -7.03 -14.40
CA SER A 102 3.81 -6.75 -15.83
C SER A 102 4.43 -5.37 -16.09
N LYS A 103 3.96 -4.33 -15.38
CA LYS A 103 4.51 -2.97 -15.49
C LYS A 103 5.98 -2.91 -15.08
N ILE A 104 6.38 -3.63 -14.03
CA ILE A 104 7.79 -3.72 -13.59
C ILE A 104 8.64 -4.33 -14.69
N VAL A 105 8.22 -5.50 -15.21
CA VAL A 105 8.93 -6.20 -16.30
C VAL A 105 9.06 -5.32 -17.54
N GLU A 106 7.98 -4.67 -17.96
CA GLU A 106 8.00 -3.73 -19.08
C GLU A 106 8.98 -2.58 -18.85
N ARG A 107 8.99 -1.99 -17.65
CA ARG A 107 9.87 -0.86 -17.33
C ARG A 107 11.35 -1.27 -17.36
N VAL A 108 11.67 -2.44 -16.81
CA VAL A 108 13.03 -3.01 -16.89
C VAL A 108 13.44 -3.22 -18.34
N ASN A 109 12.58 -3.86 -19.15
CA ASN A 109 12.85 -4.12 -20.57
C ASN A 109 13.04 -2.85 -21.40
N ARG A 110 12.27 -1.78 -21.13
CA ARG A 110 12.46 -0.49 -21.80
C ARG A 110 13.83 0.12 -21.47
N ASN A 111 14.24 0.06 -20.21
CA ASN A 111 15.51 0.66 -19.76
C ASN A 111 16.72 -0.12 -20.29
N THR A 112 16.66 -1.44 -20.35
CA THR A 112 17.74 -2.27 -20.91
C THR A 112 17.88 -2.10 -22.41
N LYS A 113 16.77 -1.97 -23.17
CA LYS A 113 16.81 -1.65 -24.61
C LYS A 113 17.42 -0.29 -24.90
N LYS A 114 17.06 0.75 -24.13
CA LYS A 114 17.64 2.09 -24.27
C LYS A 114 19.15 2.09 -24.05
N LYS A 115 19.64 1.31 -23.09
CA LYS A 115 21.07 1.19 -22.80
C LYS A 115 21.83 0.58 -23.99
N LYS A 116 21.31 -0.49 -24.59
CA LYS A 116 21.90 -1.15 -25.78
C LYS A 116 21.88 -0.30 -27.05
N ALA A 117 21.04 0.72 -27.14
CA ALA A 117 20.97 1.63 -28.28
C ALA A 117 21.94 2.82 -28.17
N ASN A 118 22.51 3.04 -26.96
CA ASN A 118 23.43 4.12 -26.65
C ASN A 118 24.87 3.61 -26.40
N GLU A 119 25.10 2.30 -26.51
CA GLU A 119 26.40 1.61 -26.54
C GLU A 119 26.76 1.30 -27.99
#